data_AF-A0A8J2PDF2-F1
#
_entry.id   AF-A0A8J2PDF2-F1
#
_cell.length_a   1.000
_cell.length_b   1.000
_cell.length_c   1.000
_cell.angle_alpha   90.00
_cell.angle_beta   90.00
_cell.angle_gamma   90.00
#
_symmetry.space_group_name_H-M   'P 1'
#
loop_
_entity.id
_entity.type
_entity.pdbx_description
1 polymer ?
#
loop_
_entity_poly.entity_id
_entity_poly.type
_entity_poly.pdbx_seq_one_letter_code
_entity_poly.pdbx_strand_id
1 'polypeptide(L)'
;MVKIFGICALFCAVALVTSRDVNHPDYENDIYPLELLEKFPYYLSGYDNEGSPVWVMEFGKWDVRALVEAGGDLRWAFDSYMEAAWQRMVLSGQNKGGFNLIFNLDEYDPQQARHLDTLYTIINNFGMKFGQAVKTTDLKRLFVLHENTEFDPIWKLNLNFWGELGQQVEIYGNNKDVYIPRLLSLIRRTELPQHYGGIGSRWPAQIYG
;
A
#
# COMPACT_ATOMS: atom_id res chain seq x y z
N MET A 1 34.27 5.54 16.38
CA MET A 1 34.19 5.85 14.94
C MET A 1 34.45 4.58 14.16
N VAL A 2 33.75 4.34 13.05
CA VAL A 2 33.70 3.11 12.23
C VAL A 2 32.66 2.07 12.67
N LYS A 3 31.38 2.31 12.32
CA LYS A 3 30.33 1.29 12.08
C LYS A 3 29.17 1.86 11.22
N ILE A 4 29.46 2.46 10.06
CA ILE A 4 28.41 2.94 9.13
C ILE A 4 28.44 2.22 7.77
N PHE A 5 29.52 1.54 7.41
CA PHE A 5 29.65 0.91 6.09
C PHE A 5 29.03 -0.50 5.95
N GLY A 6 28.54 -1.12 7.03
CA GLY A 6 28.00 -2.49 7.00
C GLY A 6 26.49 -2.60 6.70
N ILE A 7 25.73 -1.50 6.83
CA ILE A 7 24.26 -1.54 6.71
C ILE A 7 23.81 -1.37 5.26
N CYS A 8 24.54 -0.60 4.43
CA CYS A 8 24.18 -0.46 3.00
C CYS A 8 24.29 -1.78 2.21
N ALA A 9 25.22 -2.68 2.56
CA ALA A 9 25.41 -3.94 1.83
C ALA A 9 24.35 -5.01 2.18
N LEU A 10 23.79 -4.97 3.40
CA LEU A 10 22.73 -5.90 3.81
C LEU A 10 21.36 -5.47 3.26
N PHE A 11 21.13 -4.17 3.06
CA PHE A 11 19.90 -3.65 2.46
C PHE A 11 19.87 -3.79 0.94
N CYS A 12 21.01 -3.68 0.25
CA CYS A 12 21.10 -4.14 -1.14
C CYS A 12 20.78 -5.63 -1.25
N ALA A 13 21.13 -6.46 -0.26
CA ALA A 13 20.81 -7.88 -0.28
C ALA A 13 19.31 -8.17 -0.03
N VAL A 14 18.59 -7.37 0.77
CA VAL A 14 17.14 -7.54 0.96
C VAL A 14 16.34 -6.97 -0.21
N ALA A 15 16.79 -5.85 -0.80
CA ALA A 15 16.31 -5.40 -2.11
C ALA A 15 16.61 -6.46 -3.18
N LEU A 16 17.76 -7.14 -3.14
CA LEU A 16 18.10 -8.28 -4.00
C LEU A 16 17.43 -9.59 -3.57
N VAL A 17 16.74 -9.71 -2.45
CA VAL A 17 16.00 -10.95 -2.08
C VAL A 17 14.51 -10.78 -2.38
N THR A 18 14.00 -9.56 -2.31
CA THR A 18 12.68 -9.20 -2.87
C THR A 18 12.73 -8.96 -4.39
N SER A 19 13.92 -8.64 -4.95
CA SER A 19 14.20 -8.62 -6.40
C SER A 19 15.11 -9.76 -6.88
N ARG A 20 15.27 -10.89 -6.17
CA ARG A 20 15.86 -12.12 -6.76
C ARG A 20 14.97 -13.33 -6.57
N ASP A 21 13.78 -13.21 -7.12
CA ASP A 21 13.34 -14.25 -8.03
C ASP A 21 13.18 -13.69 -9.46
N VAL A 22 14.20 -12.94 -9.94
CA VAL A 22 14.33 -12.56 -11.38
C VAL A 22 14.52 -13.79 -12.28
N ASN A 23 14.67 -14.98 -11.69
CA ASN A 23 14.73 -16.23 -12.42
C ASN A 23 13.39 -16.98 -12.41
N HIS A 24 12.30 -16.40 -11.87
CA HIS A 24 10.97 -16.87 -12.25
C HIS A 24 10.80 -16.46 -13.72
N PRO A 25 10.71 -17.43 -14.65
CA PRO A 25 10.77 -17.18 -16.10
C PRO A 25 9.62 -16.32 -16.66
N ASP A 26 8.76 -15.78 -15.80
CA ASP A 26 7.56 -15.04 -16.17
C ASP A 26 7.73 -13.51 -16.07
N TYR A 27 8.75 -12.99 -15.35
CA TYR A 27 8.89 -11.54 -15.16
C TYR A 27 9.43 -10.79 -16.39
N GLU A 28 10.19 -11.43 -17.28
CA GLU A 28 10.75 -10.77 -18.48
C GLU A 28 9.70 -10.42 -19.55
N ASN A 29 8.45 -10.92 -19.43
CA ASN A 29 7.37 -10.66 -20.39
C ASN A 29 6.19 -9.85 -19.82
N ASP A 30 6.23 -9.50 -18.54
CA ASP A 30 5.11 -8.86 -17.84
C ASP A 30 5.15 -7.32 -18.00
N ILE A 31 5.09 -6.85 -19.25
CA ILE A 31 4.69 -5.47 -19.53
C ILE A 31 3.18 -5.42 -19.34
N TYR A 32 2.74 -5.16 -18.11
CA TYR A 32 1.34 -4.89 -17.85
C TYR A 32 0.96 -3.57 -18.55
N PRO A 33 -0.06 -3.56 -19.42
CA PRO A 33 -0.46 -2.35 -20.12
C PRO A 33 -0.80 -1.23 -19.14
N LEU A 34 -0.43 0.02 -19.47
CA LEU A 34 -0.81 1.22 -18.70
C LEU A 34 -2.31 1.27 -18.37
N GLU A 35 -3.13 0.68 -19.21
CA GLU A 35 -4.58 0.51 -19.01
C GLU A 35 -4.94 -0.28 -17.74
N LEU A 36 -4.05 -1.15 -17.25
CA LEU A 36 -4.22 -1.83 -15.96
C LEU A 36 -3.85 -0.90 -14.80
N LEU A 37 -2.82 -0.06 -14.91
CA LEU A 37 -2.47 0.92 -13.86
C LEU A 37 -3.63 1.86 -13.54
N GLU A 38 -4.39 2.26 -14.56
CA GLU A 38 -5.59 3.09 -14.39
C GLU A 38 -6.69 2.40 -13.55
N LYS A 39 -6.72 1.06 -13.55
CA LYS A 39 -7.67 0.25 -12.77
C LYS A 39 -7.24 -0.01 -11.34
N PHE A 40 -5.98 0.29 -11.00
CA PHE A 40 -5.43 0.09 -9.65
C PHE A 40 -4.91 1.41 -9.07
N PRO A 41 -5.77 2.42 -8.89
CA PRO A 41 -5.34 3.75 -8.46
C PRO A 41 -4.64 3.73 -7.10
N TYR A 42 -3.44 4.30 -7.09
CA TYR A 42 -2.70 4.70 -5.89
C TYR A 42 -1.97 6.01 -6.15
N TYR A 43 -1.65 6.73 -5.08
CA TYR A 43 -0.87 7.95 -5.19
C TYR A 43 -0.19 8.33 -3.88
N LEU A 44 0.86 9.12 -4.00
CA LEU A 44 1.49 9.79 -2.88
C LEU A 44 0.70 11.06 -2.55
N SER A 45 0.25 11.19 -1.31
CA SER A 45 -0.50 12.36 -0.87
C SER A 45 0.41 13.52 -0.47
N GLY A 46 1.51 13.21 0.23
CA GLY A 46 2.37 14.19 0.87
C GLY A 46 3.17 13.55 2.00
N TYR A 47 3.40 14.30 3.07
CA TYR A 47 4.17 13.86 4.24
C TYR A 47 3.40 14.05 5.55
N ASP A 48 3.63 13.15 6.51
CA ASP A 48 3.17 13.31 7.89
C ASP A 48 3.95 14.42 8.63
N ASN A 49 3.54 14.72 9.86
CA ASN A 49 4.16 15.76 10.69
C ASN A 49 5.63 15.47 11.03
N GLU A 50 6.09 14.23 10.90
CA GLU A 50 7.46 13.80 11.16
C GLU A 50 8.32 13.80 9.89
N GLY A 51 7.69 13.92 8.71
CA GLY A 51 8.33 13.88 7.40
C GLY A 51 8.32 12.50 6.74
N SER A 52 7.55 11.55 7.25
CA SER A 52 7.33 10.25 6.60
C SER A 52 6.29 10.39 5.49
N PRO A 53 6.50 9.77 4.31
CA PRO A 53 5.54 9.86 3.22
C PRO A 53 4.21 9.21 3.56
N VAL A 54 3.14 9.78 3.00
CA VAL A 54 1.76 9.30 3.12
C VAL A 54 1.30 8.78 1.77
N TRP A 55 1.02 7.50 1.72
CA TRP A 55 0.55 6.79 0.54
C TRP A 55 -0.96 6.57 0.63
N VAL A 56 -1.63 6.63 -0.51
CA VAL A 56 -3.04 6.35 -0.62
C VAL A 56 -3.25 5.25 -1.65
N MET A 57 -3.94 4.20 -1.24
CA MET A 57 -4.43 3.14 -2.10
C MET A 57 -5.95 3.20 -2.13
N GLU A 58 -6.52 3.51 -3.29
CA GLU A 58 -7.97 3.59 -3.48
C GLU A 58 -8.51 2.19 -3.83
N PHE A 59 -8.30 1.22 -2.92
CA PHE A 59 -8.56 -0.20 -3.14
C PHE A 59 -10.00 -0.51 -3.49
N GLY A 60 -10.97 0.27 -2.97
CA GLY A 60 -12.36 0.06 -3.34
C GLY A 60 -12.67 0.31 -4.82
N LYS A 61 -11.81 1.05 -5.53
CA LYS A 61 -11.91 1.25 -6.99
C LYS A 61 -11.24 0.14 -7.80
N TRP A 62 -10.57 -0.80 -7.15
CA TRP A 62 -9.83 -1.87 -7.84
C TRP A 62 -10.79 -2.96 -8.31
N ASP A 63 -10.75 -3.24 -9.62
CA ASP A 63 -11.44 -4.40 -10.20
C ASP A 63 -10.49 -5.62 -10.19
N VAL A 64 -10.28 -6.16 -8.98
CA VAL A 64 -9.45 -7.34 -8.76
C VAL A 64 -10.05 -8.56 -9.47
N ARG A 65 -11.38 -8.61 -9.60
CA ARG A 65 -12.04 -9.71 -10.29
C ARG A 65 -11.68 -9.73 -11.77
N ALA A 66 -11.83 -8.63 -12.49
CA ALA A 66 -11.48 -8.56 -13.90
C ALA A 66 -10.00 -8.88 -14.13
N LEU A 67 -9.11 -8.48 -13.21
CA LEU A 67 -7.69 -8.85 -13.28
C LEU A 67 -7.50 -10.37 -13.20
N VAL A 68 -8.11 -11.02 -12.21
CA VAL A 68 -8.01 -12.47 -12.02
C VAL A 68 -8.63 -13.24 -13.18
N GLU A 69 -9.79 -12.80 -13.69
CA GLU A 69 -10.44 -13.41 -14.86
C GLU A 69 -9.60 -13.26 -16.15
N ALA A 70 -8.79 -12.20 -16.24
CA ALA A 70 -7.81 -12.01 -17.30
C ALA A 70 -6.51 -12.81 -17.09
N GLY A 71 -6.40 -13.59 -16.00
CA GLY A 71 -5.20 -14.37 -15.65
C GLY A 71 -4.09 -13.56 -14.99
N GLY A 72 -4.38 -12.32 -14.56
CA GLY A 72 -3.43 -11.44 -13.89
C GLY A 72 -3.32 -11.66 -12.38
N ASP A 73 -2.37 -10.96 -11.76
CA ASP A 73 -2.09 -11.03 -10.33
C ASP A 73 -1.83 -9.63 -9.74
N LEU A 74 -2.25 -9.41 -8.48
CA LEU A 74 -2.02 -8.18 -7.74
C LEU A 74 -0.55 -7.97 -7.32
N ARG A 75 0.30 -9.00 -7.41
CA ARG A 75 1.74 -8.89 -7.09
C ARG A 75 2.38 -7.64 -7.66
N TRP A 76 2.27 -7.48 -8.97
CA TRP A 76 2.91 -6.38 -9.68
C TRP A 76 2.42 -5.01 -9.17
N ALA A 77 1.13 -4.89 -8.83
CA ALA A 77 0.57 -3.64 -8.34
C ALA A 77 1.16 -3.29 -6.96
N PHE A 78 1.29 -4.29 -6.09
CA PHE A 78 1.94 -4.11 -4.78
C PHE A 78 3.43 -3.84 -4.92
N ASP A 79 4.15 -4.58 -5.77
CA ASP A 79 5.58 -4.40 -5.98
C ASP A 79 5.88 -3.00 -6.55
N SER A 80 5.10 -2.56 -7.55
CA SER A 80 5.19 -1.21 -8.13
C SER A 80 4.89 -0.12 -7.10
N TYR A 81 3.91 -0.36 -6.23
CA TYR A 81 3.60 0.53 -5.11
C TYR A 81 4.76 0.61 -4.11
N MET A 82 5.31 -0.53 -3.69
CA MET A 82 6.39 -0.60 -2.72
C MET A 82 7.68 0.01 -3.26
N GLU A 83 8.00 -0.23 -4.53
CA GLU A 83 9.17 0.36 -5.18
C GLU A 83 9.02 1.87 -5.32
N ALA A 84 7.86 2.38 -5.73
CA ALA A 84 7.60 3.81 -5.76
C ALA A 84 7.72 4.43 -4.35
N ALA A 85 7.26 3.71 -3.32
CA ALA A 85 7.40 4.10 -1.92
C ALA A 85 8.85 4.21 -1.48
N TRP A 86 9.61 3.19 -1.79
CA TRP A 86 11.02 3.14 -1.50
C TRP A 86 11.80 4.25 -2.21
N GLN A 87 11.64 4.37 -3.53
CA GLN A 87 12.34 5.38 -4.32
C GLN A 87 12.07 6.79 -3.80
N ARG A 88 10.82 7.09 -3.45
CA ARG A 88 10.49 8.42 -2.90
C ARG A 88 11.10 8.64 -1.52
N MET A 89 11.09 7.64 -0.64
CA MET A 89 11.75 7.73 0.66
C MET A 89 13.24 8.04 0.48
N VAL A 90 13.92 7.34 -0.43
CA VAL A 90 15.34 7.55 -0.72
C VAL A 90 15.58 8.94 -1.32
N LEU A 91 14.83 9.33 -2.34
CA LEU A 91 15.03 10.59 -3.07
C LEU A 91 14.70 11.83 -2.22
N SER A 92 13.74 11.73 -1.29
CA SER A 92 13.39 12.86 -0.44
C SER A 92 14.50 13.22 0.57
N GLY A 93 15.44 12.29 0.85
CA GLY A 93 16.38 12.44 1.96
C GLY A 93 15.70 12.52 3.33
N GLN A 94 14.37 12.32 3.39
CA GLN A 94 13.53 12.41 4.58
C GLN A 94 13.13 11.04 5.11
N ASN A 95 13.90 9.99 4.82
CA ASN A 95 13.66 8.68 5.42
C ASN A 95 13.90 8.73 6.94
N LYS A 96 12.86 9.13 7.67
CA LYS A 96 12.81 9.24 9.13
C LYS A 96 12.05 8.07 9.74
N GLY A 97 12.24 6.87 9.20
CA GLY A 97 11.72 5.64 9.79
C GLY A 97 10.36 5.25 9.25
N GLY A 98 10.20 5.24 7.93
CA GLY A 98 9.07 4.55 7.30
C GLY A 98 8.01 5.41 6.63
N PHE A 99 6.88 4.80 6.31
CA PHE A 99 5.75 5.42 5.61
C PHE A 99 4.41 5.15 6.30
N ASN A 100 3.42 6.00 6.02
CA ASN A 100 2.02 5.77 6.39
C ASN A 100 1.22 5.38 5.15
N LEU A 101 0.29 4.43 5.27
CA LEU A 101 -0.62 4.04 4.19
C LEU A 101 -2.07 4.30 4.58
N ILE A 102 -2.80 4.95 3.69
CA ILE A 102 -4.26 5.07 3.71
C ILE A 102 -4.81 4.08 2.70
N PHE A 103 -5.49 3.05 3.19
CA PHE A 103 -6.14 2.02 2.42
C PHE A 103 -7.64 2.29 2.40
N ASN A 104 -8.12 2.86 1.30
CA ASN A 104 -9.49 3.31 1.16
C ASN A 104 -10.36 2.25 0.48
N LEU A 105 -11.37 1.76 1.20
CA LEU A 105 -12.35 0.78 0.69
C LEU A 105 -13.61 1.42 0.09
N ASP A 106 -13.64 2.75 -0.04
CA ASP A 106 -14.76 3.44 -0.67
C ASP A 106 -14.99 2.92 -2.10
N GLU A 107 -16.25 2.70 -2.45
CA GLU A 107 -16.70 2.11 -3.72
C GLU A 107 -16.36 0.61 -3.93
N TYR A 108 -15.83 -0.10 -2.93
CA TYR A 108 -15.56 -1.55 -3.08
C TYR A 108 -16.83 -2.32 -3.41
N ASP A 109 -16.78 -3.14 -4.48
CA ASP A 109 -17.85 -4.06 -4.86
C ASP A 109 -17.79 -5.36 -4.04
N PRO A 110 -18.76 -5.63 -3.14
CA PRO A 110 -18.84 -6.86 -2.37
C PRO A 110 -18.93 -8.14 -3.21
N GLN A 111 -19.38 -8.06 -4.46
CA GLN A 111 -19.45 -9.24 -5.33
C GLN A 111 -18.05 -9.79 -5.64
N GLN A 112 -17.01 -8.96 -5.59
CA GLN A 112 -15.62 -9.42 -5.73
C GLN A 112 -15.22 -10.39 -4.63
N ALA A 113 -15.66 -10.18 -3.39
CA ALA A 113 -15.38 -11.07 -2.26
C ALA A 113 -16.13 -12.42 -2.34
N ARG A 114 -17.15 -12.53 -3.21
CA ARG A 114 -17.89 -13.77 -3.45
C ARG A 114 -17.25 -14.65 -4.52
N HIS A 115 -16.34 -14.09 -5.32
CA HIS A 115 -15.57 -14.85 -6.31
C HIS A 115 -14.34 -15.45 -5.62
N LEU A 116 -14.28 -16.79 -5.51
CA LEU A 116 -13.27 -17.48 -4.70
C LEU A 116 -11.83 -17.15 -5.12
N ASP A 117 -11.55 -17.11 -6.43
CA ASP A 117 -10.20 -16.81 -6.91
C ASP A 117 -9.80 -15.35 -6.64
N THR A 118 -10.77 -14.44 -6.67
CA THR A 118 -10.56 -13.03 -6.30
C THR A 118 -10.28 -12.91 -4.82
N LEU A 119 -11.11 -13.54 -3.98
CA LEU A 119 -10.91 -13.56 -2.54
C LEU A 119 -9.54 -14.18 -2.17
N TYR A 120 -9.17 -15.30 -2.81
CA TYR A 120 -7.87 -15.92 -2.62
C TYR A 120 -6.74 -15.00 -3.06
N THR A 121 -6.85 -14.34 -4.21
CA THR A 121 -5.87 -13.38 -4.71
C THR A 121 -5.69 -12.21 -3.74
N ILE A 122 -6.78 -11.69 -3.16
CA ILE A 122 -6.73 -10.63 -2.15
C ILE A 122 -6.02 -11.14 -0.89
N ILE A 123 -6.45 -12.26 -0.31
CA ILE A 123 -5.84 -12.80 0.92
C ILE A 123 -4.36 -13.15 0.72
N ASN A 124 -4.02 -13.79 -0.40
CA ASN A 124 -2.66 -14.21 -0.69
C ASN A 124 -1.73 -13.00 -0.93
N ASN A 125 -2.13 -12.05 -1.78
CA ASN A 125 -1.27 -10.93 -2.14
C ASN A 125 -1.26 -9.84 -1.08
N PHE A 126 -2.42 -9.46 -0.55
CA PHE A 126 -2.50 -8.42 0.46
C PHE A 126 -2.18 -8.95 1.86
N GLY A 127 -2.73 -10.11 2.23
CA GLY A 127 -2.48 -10.71 3.53
C GLY A 127 -1.05 -11.18 3.71
N MET A 128 -0.56 -12.03 2.80
CA MET A 128 0.76 -12.63 2.99
C MET A 128 1.88 -11.79 2.39
N LYS A 129 1.80 -11.43 1.10
CA LYS A 129 2.93 -10.78 0.41
C LYS A 129 3.11 -9.33 0.83
N PHE A 130 2.05 -8.52 0.79
CA PHE A 130 2.11 -7.14 1.27
C PHE A 130 2.45 -7.09 2.76
N GLY A 131 1.82 -7.95 3.57
CA GLY A 131 2.18 -8.10 4.99
C GLY A 131 3.67 -8.40 5.22
N GLN A 132 4.29 -9.26 4.41
CA GLN A 132 5.73 -9.53 4.47
C GLN A 132 6.57 -8.36 3.99
N ALA A 133 6.22 -7.74 2.86
CA ALA A 133 6.93 -6.57 2.32
C ALA A 133 6.94 -5.44 3.35
N VAL A 134 5.79 -5.17 3.96
CA VAL A 134 5.63 -4.18 5.02
C VAL A 134 6.55 -4.41 6.22
N LYS A 135 6.78 -5.66 6.64
CA LYS A 135 7.74 -5.99 7.72
C LYS A 135 9.16 -5.51 7.39
N THR A 136 9.49 -5.39 6.11
CA THR A 136 10.83 -5.02 5.65
C THR A 136 10.98 -3.53 5.29
N THR A 137 9.86 -2.82 5.10
CA THR A 137 9.83 -1.45 4.57
C THR A 137 9.39 -0.40 5.60
N ASP A 138 9.42 -0.74 6.88
CA ASP A 138 9.09 0.16 8.00
C ASP A 138 7.72 0.85 7.83
N LEU A 139 6.61 0.09 7.69
CA LEU A 139 5.29 0.73 7.85
C LEU A 139 5.20 1.32 9.25
N LYS A 140 4.76 2.58 9.33
CA LYS A 140 4.46 3.25 10.60
C LYS A 140 3.01 3.01 11.01
N ARG A 141 2.10 3.23 10.07
CA ARG A 141 0.65 3.11 10.28
C ARG A 141 -0.07 2.74 9.00
N LEU A 142 -1.08 1.88 9.13
CA LEU A 142 -2.06 1.58 8.10
C LEU A 142 -3.44 2.06 8.56
N PHE A 143 -4.00 3.05 7.86
CA PHE A 143 -5.37 3.50 8.04
C PHE A 143 -6.26 2.76 7.06
N VAL A 144 -7.12 1.87 7.54
CA VAL A 144 -8.18 1.27 6.70
C VAL A 144 -9.41 2.14 6.84
N LEU A 145 -9.85 2.75 5.74
CA LEU A 145 -11.00 3.66 5.72
C LEU A 145 -12.17 3.04 4.98
N HIS A 146 -13.38 3.46 5.35
CA HIS A 146 -14.64 2.98 4.76
C HIS A 146 -14.79 1.46 4.84
N GLU A 147 -14.31 0.88 5.94
CA GLU A 147 -14.51 -0.55 6.19
C GLU A 147 -16.01 -0.86 6.26
N ASN A 148 -16.41 -1.88 5.47
CA ASN A 148 -17.73 -2.45 5.52
C ASN A 148 -17.68 -3.71 6.41
N THR A 149 -18.77 -4.01 7.10
CA THR A 149 -18.82 -5.15 8.04
C THR A 149 -18.60 -6.51 7.38
N GLU A 150 -18.64 -6.59 6.04
CA GLU A 150 -18.40 -7.83 5.29
C GLU A 150 -16.90 -8.17 5.21
N PHE A 151 -16.02 -7.18 5.38
CA PHE A 151 -14.57 -7.39 5.40
C PHE A 151 -14.01 -7.78 6.76
N ASP A 152 -14.74 -7.60 7.85
CA ASP A 152 -14.27 -7.88 9.21
C ASP A 152 -13.65 -9.29 9.37
N PRO A 153 -14.22 -10.39 8.81
CA PRO A 153 -13.57 -11.71 8.84
C PRO A 153 -12.24 -11.76 8.08
N ILE A 154 -12.15 -11.08 6.93
CA ILE A 154 -10.94 -11.01 6.09
C ILE A 154 -9.86 -10.22 6.82
N TRP A 155 -10.21 -9.10 7.44
CA TRP A 155 -9.29 -8.30 8.24
C TRP A 155 -8.76 -9.07 9.44
N LYS A 156 -9.63 -9.74 10.20
CA LYS A 156 -9.21 -10.59 11.32
C LYS A 156 -8.23 -11.69 10.88
N LEU A 157 -8.48 -12.31 9.73
CA LEU A 157 -7.58 -13.30 9.17
C LEU A 157 -6.21 -12.70 8.79
N ASN A 158 -6.20 -11.57 8.08
CA ASN A 158 -4.97 -10.87 7.68
C ASN A 158 -4.16 -10.38 8.89
N LEU A 159 -4.82 -9.80 9.89
CA LEU A 159 -4.17 -9.33 11.12
C LEU A 159 -3.46 -10.47 11.87
N ASN A 160 -4.03 -11.68 11.87
CA ASN A 160 -3.37 -12.85 12.44
C ASN A 160 -2.07 -13.22 11.69
N PHE A 161 -2.02 -13.07 10.36
CA PHE A 161 -0.80 -13.28 9.58
C PHE A 161 0.24 -12.17 9.80
N TRP A 162 -0.23 -10.95 10.09
CA TRP A 162 0.64 -9.79 10.26
C TRP A 162 1.34 -9.78 11.61
N GLY A 163 0.76 -10.38 12.65
CA GLY A 163 1.36 -10.45 13.98
C GLY A 163 1.46 -9.06 14.61
N GLU A 164 2.66 -8.66 15.05
CA GLU A 164 2.88 -7.34 15.69
C GLU A 164 2.53 -6.16 14.78
N LEU A 165 2.67 -6.30 13.46
CA LEU A 165 2.24 -5.27 12.50
C LEU A 165 0.76 -4.95 12.61
N GLY A 166 -0.07 -5.91 13.04
CA GLY A 166 -1.49 -5.67 13.29
C GLY A 166 -1.75 -4.52 14.28
N GLN A 167 -0.79 -4.22 15.16
CA GLN A 167 -0.88 -3.09 16.11
C GLN A 167 -0.74 -1.72 15.44
N GLN A 168 -0.21 -1.67 14.22
CA GLN A 168 -0.08 -0.45 13.43
C GLN A 168 -1.32 -0.17 12.56
N VAL A 169 -2.29 -1.09 12.57
CA VAL A 169 -3.50 -1.00 11.76
C VAL A 169 -4.59 -0.29 12.56
N GLU A 170 -5.08 0.80 12.00
CA GLU A 170 -6.21 1.55 12.53
C GLU A 170 -7.38 1.43 11.54
N ILE A 171 -8.43 0.72 11.93
CA ILE A 171 -9.61 0.47 11.07
C ILE A 171 -10.72 1.46 11.41
N TYR A 172 -11.21 2.12 10.37
CA TYR A 172 -12.28 3.10 10.43
C TYR A 172 -13.38 2.70 9.44
N GLY A 173 -14.64 2.75 9.91
CA GLY A 173 -15.80 2.67 9.03
C GLY A 173 -16.01 3.98 8.26
N ASN A 174 -17.26 4.24 7.86
CA ASN A 174 -17.62 5.41 7.03
C ASN A 174 -17.72 6.75 7.77
N ASN A 175 -17.46 6.79 9.09
CA ASN A 175 -17.68 8.00 9.88
C ASN A 175 -16.51 8.99 9.76
N LYS A 176 -16.69 10.01 8.91
CA LYS A 176 -15.72 11.07 8.65
C LYS A 176 -15.36 11.88 9.88
N ASP A 177 -16.29 12.06 10.82
CA ASP A 177 -16.06 12.81 12.06
C ASP A 177 -15.11 12.07 13.00
N VAL A 178 -14.84 10.79 12.75
CA VAL A 178 -13.88 9.98 13.51
C VAL A 178 -12.53 9.94 12.80
N TYR A 179 -12.49 9.52 11.53
CA TYR A 179 -11.20 9.27 10.87
C TYR A 179 -10.51 10.54 10.39
N ILE A 180 -11.24 11.60 10.00
CA ILE A 180 -10.60 12.85 9.53
C ILE A 180 -9.80 13.52 10.65
N PRO A 181 -10.35 13.75 11.86
CA PRO A 181 -9.55 14.31 12.96
C PRO A 181 -8.32 13.46 13.28
N ARG A 182 -8.42 12.14 13.15
CA ARG A 182 -7.27 11.26 13.33
C ARG A 182 -6.20 11.49 12.27
N LEU A 183 -6.54 11.45 10.99
CA LEU A 183 -5.59 11.70 9.90
C LEU A 183 -4.93 13.07 10.07
N LEU A 184 -5.72 14.11 10.37
CA LEU A 184 -5.23 15.48 10.56
C LEU A 184 -4.39 15.69 11.82
N SER A 185 -4.49 14.80 12.82
CA SER A 185 -3.60 14.81 13.99
C SER A 185 -2.17 14.38 13.64
N LEU A 186 -1.99 13.68 12.53
CA LEU A 186 -0.71 13.11 12.10
C LEU A 186 -0.19 13.74 10.81
N ILE A 187 -1.08 14.25 9.96
CA ILE A 187 -0.76 14.72 8.62
C ILE A 187 -1.32 16.13 8.45
N ARG A 188 -0.49 17.06 7.97
CA ARG A 188 -0.92 18.44 7.76
C ARG A 188 -2.01 18.51 6.71
N ARG A 189 -2.96 19.44 6.87
CA ARG A 189 -4.05 19.66 5.91
C ARG A 189 -3.54 19.88 4.47
N THR A 190 -2.43 20.57 4.29
CA THR A 190 -1.83 20.84 2.97
C THR A 190 -1.25 19.61 2.30
N GLU A 191 -1.02 18.52 3.04
CA GLU A 191 -0.41 17.26 2.59
C GLU A 191 -1.45 16.16 2.34
N LEU A 192 -2.75 16.48 2.53
CA LEU A 192 -3.87 15.56 2.32
C LEU A 192 -4.85 16.13 1.28
N PRO A 193 -5.39 15.28 0.40
CA PRO A 193 -6.52 15.60 -0.43
C PRO A 193 -7.74 16.07 0.35
N GLN A 194 -8.58 16.85 -0.33
CA GLN A 194 -9.82 17.38 0.23
C GLN A 194 -10.78 16.28 0.72
N HIS A 195 -10.85 15.13 0.04
CA HIS A 195 -11.74 14.03 0.45
C HIS A 195 -11.33 13.35 1.76
N TYR A 196 -10.07 13.52 2.20
CA TYR A 196 -9.56 13.12 3.52
C TYR A 196 -9.52 14.27 4.54
N GLY A 197 -10.19 15.40 4.24
CA GLY A 197 -10.26 16.56 5.12
C GLY A 197 -9.09 17.53 5.02
N GLY A 198 -8.19 17.34 4.05
CA GLY A 198 -7.12 18.28 3.75
C GLY A 198 -7.54 19.38 2.77
N ILE A 199 -6.54 20.10 2.27
CA ILE A 199 -6.62 21.14 1.24
C ILE A 199 -5.51 20.99 0.19
N GLY A 200 -4.72 19.93 0.29
CA GLY A 200 -3.68 19.60 -0.69
C GLY A 200 -4.29 19.11 -1.99
N SER A 201 -3.59 19.38 -3.10
CA SER A 201 -3.86 18.72 -4.37
C SER A 201 -3.41 17.26 -4.31
N ARG A 202 -4.10 16.37 -5.02
CA ARG A 202 -3.54 15.04 -5.32
C ARG A 202 -2.24 15.24 -6.07
N TRP A 203 -1.15 14.62 -5.64
CA TRP A 203 -0.04 14.38 -6.55
C TRP A 203 -0.45 13.15 -7.34
N PRO A 204 -0.79 13.25 -8.63
CA PRO A 204 -0.83 12.04 -9.43
C PRO A 204 0.52 11.34 -9.21
N ALA A 205 0.50 10.02 -8.98
CA ALA A 205 1.71 9.24 -9.12
C ALA A 205 2.10 9.35 -10.60
N GLN A 206 2.79 10.42 -10.98
CA GLN A 206 3.52 10.51 -12.23
C GLN A 206 4.69 9.55 -12.09
N ILE A 207 4.37 8.28 -12.28
CA ILE A 207 5.34 7.25 -12.60
C ILE A 207 5.50 7.41 -14.11
N TYR A 208 6.75 7.50 -14.56
CA TYR A 208 7.19 7.76 -15.94
C TYR A 208 7.38 9.23 -16.34
N GLY A 209 8.58 9.71 -16.01
CA GLY A 209 9.38 10.62 -16.83
C GLY A 209 10.77 10.01 -17.00
#